data_AF-A0A9Q5W7F0-F1
#
_entry.id   AF-A0A9Q5W7F0-F1
#
_cell.length_a   1.000
_cell.length_b   1.000
_cell.length_c   1.000
_cell.angle_alpha   90.00
_cell.angle_beta   90.00
_cell.angle_gamma   90.00
#
_symmetry.space_group_name_H-M   'P 1'
#
loop_
_entity.id
_entity.type
_entity.pdbx_description
1 polymer ?
#
loop_
_entity_poly.entity_id
_entity_poly.type
_entity_poly.pdbx_seq_one_letter_code
_entity_poly.pdbx_strand_id
1 'polypeptide(L)'
;MSIGMRSVLNDRLINIRLIGIVLIGWSGLLISGLVLTYVLVTPSMTLIIDRSYCPLDQWQTQVVIPYGDLYRKYEDKQLKIESITLFSDLGQESSEKIPTPQEIAKLNTYGKLSSNRQKSLEKLSQTSKILGCQ
;
A
#
# COMPACT_ATOMS: atom_id res chain seq x y z
N MET A 1 -64.24 28.49 -0.36
CA MET A 1 -62.81 28.59 0.01
C MET A 1 -62.27 27.19 0.36
N SER A 2 -62.06 26.32 -0.64
CA SER A 2 -61.63 24.92 -0.42
C SER A 2 -60.76 24.32 -1.53
N ILE A 3 -60.57 25.06 -2.65
CA ILE A 3 -59.83 24.59 -3.83
C ILE A 3 -58.32 24.89 -3.72
N GLY A 4 -57.92 25.96 -3.02
CA GLY A 4 -56.50 26.33 -2.86
C GLY A 4 -55.70 25.44 -1.91
N MET A 5 -56.33 24.85 -0.90
CA MET A 5 -55.62 24.04 0.12
C MET A 5 -55.14 22.69 -0.46
N ARG A 6 -55.84 22.14 -1.47
CA ARG A 6 -55.49 20.87 -2.14
C ARG A 6 -54.33 21.01 -3.11
N SER A 7 -54.20 22.14 -3.81
CA SER A 7 -53.06 22.39 -4.71
C SER A 7 -51.76 22.52 -3.92
N VAL A 8 -51.75 23.34 -2.86
CA VAL A 8 -50.55 23.58 -2.03
C VAL A 8 -50.04 22.29 -1.36
N LEU A 9 -50.93 21.38 -0.99
CA LEU A 9 -50.56 20.07 -0.44
C LEU A 9 -49.92 19.16 -1.51
N ASN A 10 -50.47 19.18 -2.73
CA ASN A 10 -49.98 18.37 -3.84
C ASN A 10 -48.60 18.87 -4.33
N ASP A 11 -48.40 20.19 -4.37
CA ASP A 11 -47.12 20.81 -4.74
C ASP A 11 -46.01 20.47 -3.74
N ARG A 12 -46.30 20.45 -2.42
CA ARG A 12 -45.34 19.98 -1.41
C ARG A 12 -45.00 18.49 -1.58
N LEU A 13 -45.99 17.67 -1.90
CA LEU A 13 -45.78 16.23 -2.10
C LEU A 13 -44.87 15.95 -3.30
N ILE A 14 -45.07 16.69 -4.38
CA ILE A 14 -44.24 16.61 -5.60
C ILE A 14 -42.81 17.07 -5.31
N ASN A 15 -42.64 18.17 -4.57
CA ASN A 15 -41.31 18.68 -4.21
C ASN A 15 -40.53 17.68 -3.34
N ILE A 16 -41.18 17.05 -2.36
CA ILE A 16 -40.55 16.03 -1.51
C ILE A 16 -40.13 14.81 -2.33
N ARG A 17 -40.95 14.37 -3.28
CA ARG A 17 -40.60 13.25 -4.18
C ARG A 17 -39.44 13.57 -5.11
N LEU A 18 -39.42 14.78 -5.67
CA LEU A 18 -38.32 15.24 -6.52
C LEU A 18 -37.00 15.31 -5.73
N ILE A 19 -37.03 15.87 -4.52
CA ILE A 19 -35.86 15.90 -3.62
C ILE A 19 -35.42 14.47 -3.28
N GLY A 20 -36.35 13.56 -2.99
CA GLY A 20 -36.04 12.16 -2.72
C GLY A 20 -35.33 11.46 -3.89
N ILE A 21 -35.82 11.65 -5.12
CA ILE A 21 -35.20 11.06 -6.33
C ILE A 21 -33.79 11.62 -6.55
N VAL A 22 -33.62 12.94 -6.38
CA VAL A 22 -32.32 13.59 -6.49
C VAL A 22 -31.37 13.02 -5.43
N LEU A 23 -31.77 12.97 -4.16
CA LEU A 23 -30.93 12.44 -3.08
C LEU A 23 -30.53 10.98 -3.29
N ILE A 24 -31.42 10.13 -3.80
CA ILE A 24 -31.12 8.72 -4.12
C ILE A 24 -30.09 8.64 -5.26
N GLY A 25 -30.26 9.45 -6.32
CA GLY A 25 -29.30 9.51 -7.42
C GLY A 25 -27.90 9.96 -6.97
N TRP A 26 -27.84 11.00 -6.16
CA TRP A 26 -26.58 11.49 -5.58
C TRP A 26 -25.95 10.49 -4.60
N SER A 27 -26.76 9.79 -3.81
CA SER A 27 -26.28 8.75 -2.90
C SER A 27 -25.66 7.58 -3.66
N GLY A 28 -26.27 7.16 -4.77
CA GLY A 28 -25.71 6.12 -5.65
C GLY A 28 -24.35 6.51 -6.23
N LEU A 29 -24.19 7.77 -6.67
CA LEU A 29 -22.90 8.29 -7.14
C LEU A 29 -21.84 8.32 -6.03
N LEU A 30 -22.21 8.75 -4.81
CA LEU A 30 -21.30 8.76 -3.67
C LEU A 30 -20.84 7.35 -3.28
N ILE A 31 -21.75 6.38 -3.24
CA ILE A 31 -21.42 4.98 -2.92
C ILE A 31 -20.48 4.40 -3.99
N SER A 32 -20.77 4.64 -5.27
CA SER A 32 -19.92 4.17 -6.37
C SER A 32 -18.51 4.77 -6.31
N GLY A 33 -18.40 6.08 -6.04
CA GLY A 33 -17.12 6.75 -5.83
C GLY A 33 -16.32 6.16 -4.66
N LEU A 34 -16.99 5.85 -3.55
CA LEU A 34 -16.37 5.22 -2.38
C LEU A 34 -15.82 3.82 -2.68
N VAL A 35 -16.58 3.00 -3.41
CA VAL A 35 -16.16 1.66 -3.83
C VAL A 35 -14.92 1.74 -4.73
N LEU A 36 -14.90 2.67 -5.70
CA LEU A 36 -13.73 2.92 -6.54
C LEU A 36 -12.51 3.32 -5.68
N THR A 37 -12.68 4.25 -4.74
CA THR A 37 -11.54 4.64 -3.89
C THR A 37 -10.98 3.48 -3.07
N TYR A 38 -11.83 2.59 -2.55
CA TYR A 38 -11.39 1.45 -1.76
C TYR A 38 -10.65 0.40 -2.61
N VAL A 39 -11.14 0.12 -3.81
CA VAL A 39 -10.53 -0.86 -4.73
C VAL A 39 -9.22 -0.33 -5.35
N LEU A 40 -9.09 0.99 -5.52
CA LEU A 40 -7.90 1.62 -6.09
C LEU A 40 -6.84 2.04 -5.05
N VAL A 41 -7.03 1.76 -3.75
CA VAL A 41 -5.96 2.02 -2.76
C VAL A 41 -4.80 1.09 -3.05
N THR A 42 -3.72 1.64 -3.61
CA THR A 42 -2.47 0.91 -3.78
C THR A 42 -1.91 0.54 -2.40
N PRO A 43 -1.69 -0.75 -2.10
CA PRO A 43 -1.10 -1.15 -0.83
C PRO A 43 0.29 -0.54 -0.71
N SER A 44 0.58 0.09 0.44
CA SER A 44 1.92 0.59 0.76
C SER A 44 2.63 -0.34 1.74
N MET A 45 3.94 -0.50 1.57
CA MET A 45 4.75 -1.36 2.43
C MET A 45 6.17 -0.81 2.62
N THR A 46 6.76 -1.17 3.76
CA THR A 46 8.18 -0.97 4.04
C THR A 46 8.93 -2.26 3.74
N LEU A 47 9.95 -2.18 2.89
CA LEU A 47 10.78 -3.35 2.61
C LEU A 47 11.98 -3.35 3.56
N ILE A 48 12.20 -4.46 4.22
CA ILE A 48 13.37 -4.68 5.07
C ILE A 48 14.22 -5.73 4.38
N ILE A 49 15.47 -5.40 4.06
CA ILE A 49 16.41 -6.33 3.45
C ILE A 49 17.52 -6.62 4.45
N ASP A 50 17.64 -7.88 4.84
CA ASP A 50 18.77 -8.37 5.61
C ASP A 50 19.98 -8.54 4.68
N ARG A 51 21.10 -7.91 5.03
CA ARG A 51 22.37 -7.97 4.31
C ARG A 51 23.41 -8.84 5.02
N SER A 52 22.99 -9.64 5.99
CA SER A 52 23.84 -10.64 6.63
C SER A 52 24.49 -11.56 5.60
N TYR A 53 25.64 -12.13 5.94
CA TYR A 53 26.44 -12.93 5.02
C TYR A 53 25.60 -14.01 4.34
N CYS A 54 25.57 -13.96 3.01
CA CYS A 54 24.83 -14.91 2.18
C CYS A 54 25.68 -15.30 0.96
N PRO A 55 25.76 -16.60 0.61
CA PRO A 55 26.34 -17.03 -0.65
C PRO A 55 25.64 -16.38 -1.85
N LEU A 56 26.39 -16.06 -2.91
CA LEU A 56 25.87 -15.33 -4.08
C LEU A 56 24.62 -16.02 -4.68
N ASP A 57 24.63 -17.34 -4.82
CA ASP A 57 23.50 -18.10 -5.37
C ASP A 57 22.24 -17.98 -4.50
N GLN A 58 22.41 -18.03 -3.17
CA GLN A 58 21.30 -17.87 -2.23
C GLN A 58 20.80 -16.43 -2.19
N TRP A 59 21.70 -15.45 -2.31
CA TRP A 59 21.34 -14.03 -2.38
C TRP A 59 20.47 -13.74 -3.61
N GLN A 60 20.89 -14.25 -4.77
CA GLN A 60 20.13 -14.09 -6.01
C GLN A 60 18.73 -14.71 -5.89
N THR A 61 18.64 -15.92 -5.37
CA THR A 61 17.38 -16.68 -5.31
C THR A 61 16.43 -16.22 -4.20
N GLN A 62 16.93 -15.87 -3.02
CA GLN A 62 16.11 -15.55 -1.85
C GLN A 62 15.84 -14.06 -1.68
N VAL A 63 16.68 -13.18 -2.24
CA VAL A 63 16.55 -11.73 -2.07
C VAL A 63 16.34 -11.01 -3.39
N VAL A 64 17.23 -11.21 -4.38
CA VAL A 64 17.19 -10.44 -5.64
C VAL A 64 15.94 -10.78 -6.47
N ILE A 65 15.63 -12.06 -6.67
CA ILE A 65 14.45 -12.48 -7.46
C ILE A 65 13.14 -12.01 -6.79
N PRO A 66 12.89 -12.29 -5.49
CA PRO A 66 11.68 -11.81 -4.82
C PRO A 66 11.58 -10.29 -4.77
N TYR A 67 12.72 -9.60 -4.65
CA TYR A 67 12.76 -8.14 -4.76
C TYR A 67 12.39 -7.66 -6.16
N GLY A 68 12.90 -8.30 -7.21
CA GLY A 68 12.56 -7.99 -8.60
C GLY A 68 11.07 -8.09 -8.88
N ASP A 69 10.41 -9.13 -8.35
CA ASP A 69 8.95 -9.29 -8.47
C ASP A 69 8.19 -8.16 -7.75
N LEU A 70 8.66 -7.73 -6.59
CA LEU A 70 8.06 -6.61 -5.85
C LEU A 70 8.32 -5.27 -6.54
N TYR A 71 9.51 -5.09 -7.11
CA TYR A 71 9.90 -3.90 -7.86
C TYR A 71 9.04 -3.75 -9.12
N ARG A 72 8.75 -4.85 -9.83
CA ARG A 72 7.85 -4.83 -10.98
C ARG A 72 6.43 -4.40 -10.60
N LYS A 73 5.90 -4.89 -9.48
CA LYS A 73 4.61 -4.44 -8.93
C LYS A 73 4.63 -2.96 -8.52
N TYR A 74 5.79 -2.47 -8.08
CA TYR A 74 6.00 -1.06 -7.79
C TYR A 74 5.98 -0.21 -9.07
N GLU A 75 6.66 -0.63 -10.13
CA GLU A 75 6.60 0.05 -11.44
C GLU A 75 5.19 0.04 -12.03
N ASP A 76 4.48 -1.08 -11.91
CA ASP A 76 3.09 -1.22 -12.38
C ASP A 76 2.06 -0.47 -11.48
N LYS A 77 2.51 0.26 -10.47
CA LYS A 77 1.67 1.00 -9.49
C LYS A 77 0.67 0.13 -8.72
N GLN A 78 0.90 -1.19 -8.71
CA GLN A 78 0.11 -2.14 -7.94
C GLN A 78 0.56 -2.21 -6.47
N LEU A 79 1.75 -1.69 -6.16
CA LEU A 79 2.34 -1.68 -4.84
C LEU A 79 3.14 -0.38 -4.65
N LYS A 80 3.05 0.24 -3.48
CA LYS A 80 3.88 1.37 -3.12
C LYS A 80 4.94 0.91 -2.14
N ILE A 81 6.21 1.03 -2.50
CA ILE A 81 7.32 0.81 -1.58
C ILE A 81 7.63 2.18 -0.96
N GLU A 82 7.39 2.34 0.34
CA GLU A 82 7.58 3.63 1.02
C GLU A 82 9.04 3.89 1.37
N SER A 83 9.72 2.86 1.84
CA SER A 83 11.13 2.91 2.19
C SER A 83 11.75 1.53 2.13
N ILE A 84 13.07 1.51 1.93
CA ILE A 84 13.87 0.29 2.06
C ILE A 84 14.85 0.47 3.20
N THR A 85 14.77 -0.42 4.18
CA THR A 85 15.77 -0.52 5.25
C THR A 85 16.66 -1.72 5.01
N LEU A 86 17.93 -1.45 4.73
CA LEU A 86 18.99 -2.45 4.70
C LEU A 86 19.52 -2.61 6.13
N PHE A 87 19.67 -3.84 6.62
CA PHE A 87 20.24 -4.05 7.95
C PHE A 87 21.17 -5.27 8.02
N SER A 88 22.08 -5.25 8.98
CA SER A 88 22.96 -6.35 9.39
C SER A 88 23.35 -6.14 10.87
N ASP A 89 24.18 -7.01 11.45
CA ASP A 89 24.86 -6.73 12.72
C ASP A 89 25.86 -5.56 12.63
N LEU A 90 26.42 -5.30 11.45
CA LEU A 90 27.37 -4.21 11.20
C LEU A 90 26.72 -2.83 11.15
N GLY A 91 25.42 -2.76 10.86
CA GLY A 91 24.71 -1.48 10.82
C GLY A 91 23.33 -1.56 10.16
N GLN A 92 22.63 -0.43 10.17
CA GLN A 92 21.36 -0.22 9.50
C GLN A 92 21.48 0.99 8.59
N GLU A 93 21.00 0.86 7.37
CA GLU A 93 20.98 1.92 6.37
C GLU A 93 19.57 2.01 5.79
N SER A 94 18.89 3.12 6.05
CA SER A 94 17.60 3.41 5.44
C SER A 94 17.82 4.24 4.20
N SER A 95 17.21 3.85 3.08
CA SER A 95 17.22 4.65 1.87
C SER A 95 15.79 5.03 1.49
N GLU A 96 15.58 6.32 1.26
CA GLU A 96 14.35 6.85 0.68
C GLU A 96 14.28 6.56 -0.83
N LYS A 97 15.43 6.41 -1.49
CA LYS A 97 15.48 6.01 -2.89
C LYS A 97 15.31 4.50 -2.98
N ILE A 98 14.32 4.06 -3.75
CA ILE A 98 14.09 2.63 -4.03
C ILE A 98 15.16 2.13 -5.02
N PRO A 99 16.18 1.37 -4.60
CA PRO A 99 17.20 0.83 -5.49
C PRO A 99 16.62 -0.08 -6.57
N THR A 100 17.25 -0.14 -7.72
CA THR A 100 16.92 -1.11 -8.77
C THR A 100 17.29 -2.53 -8.34
N PRO A 101 16.67 -3.58 -8.91
CA PRO A 101 17.07 -4.95 -8.65
C PRO A 101 18.55 -5.22 -8.97
N GLN A 102 19.12 -4.53 -9.96
CA GLN A 102 20.54 -4.65 -10.29
C GLN A 102 21.45 -4.04 -9.22
N GLU A 103 21.02 -2.97 -8.54
CA GLU A 103 21.75 -2.40 -7.40
C GLU A 103 21.71 -3.35 -6.21
N ILE A 104 20.56 -3.96 -5.89
CA ILE A 104 20.43 -4.99 -4.84
C ILE A 104 21.30 -6.22 -5.16
N ALA A 105 21.35 -6.66 -6.41
CA ALA A 105 22.18 -7.79 -6.85
C ALA A 105 23.68 -7.55 -6.62
N LYS A 106 24.13 -6.29 -6.64
CA LYS A 106 25.53 -5.89 -6.43
C LYS A 106 25.86 -5.56 -4.97
N LEU A 107 24.88 -5.59 -4.07
CA LEU A 107 25.14 -5.34 -2.66
C LEU A 107 26.00 -6.45 -2.09
N ASN A 108 27.08 -6.05 -1.42
CA ASN A 108 27.84 -7.01 -0.65
C ASN A 108 27.08 -7.39 0.62
N THR A 109 27.01 -8.69 0.90
CA THR A 109 26.42 -9.27 2.10
C THR A 109 27.51 -9.60 3.11
N TYR A 110 27.50 -8.93 4.26
CA TYR A 110 28.50 -9.10 5.30
C TYR A 110 27.85 -9.14 6.67
N GLY A 111 28.54 -9.76 7.63
CA GLY A 111 28.08 -9.82 8.99
C GLY A 111 27.12 -10.98 9.27
N LYS A 112 26.41 -10.91 10.40
CA LYS A 112 25.51 -11.93 10.92
C LYS A 112 24.09 -11.42 11.11
N LEU A 113 23.13 -12.32 10.97
CA LEU A 113 21.73 -12.05 11.21
C LEU A 113 21.51 -11.59 12.66
N SER A 114 20.91 -10.41 12.82
CA SER A 114 20.57 -9.85 14.11
C SER A 114 19.06 -9.92 14.36
N SER A 115 18.59 -11.01 14.98
CA SER A 115 17.16 -11.19 15.27
C SER A 115 16.57 -10.10 16.16
N ASN A 116 17.38 -9.49 17.04
CA ASN A 116 16.95 -8.37 17.88
C ASN A 116 16.67 -7.09 17.06
N ARG A 117 17.50 -6.81 16.05
CA ARG A 117 17.29 -5.68 15.14
C ARG A 117 16.11 -5.93 14.21
N GLN A 118 15.99 -7.13 13.65
CA GLN A 118 14.85 -7.51 12.82
C GLN A 118 13.52 -7.27 13.56
N LYS A 119 13.38 -7.80 14.78
CA LYS A 119 12.18 -7.58 15.61
C LYS A 119 11.91 -6.12 15.92
N SER A 120 12.96 -5.31 16.05
CA SER A 120 12.82 -3.86 16.28
C SER A 120 12.29 -3.15 15.04
N LEU A 121 12.75 -3.54 13.85
CA LEU A 121 12.32 -2.95 12.57
C LEU A 121 10.90 -3.37 12.19
N GLU A 122 10.53 -4.63 12.45
CA GLU A 122 9.15 -5.12 12.27
C GLU A 122 8.16 -4.33 13.12
N LYS A 123 8.53 -3.99 14.36
CA LYS A 123 7.69 -3.20 15.26
C LYS A 123 7.48 -1.76 14.79
N LEU A 124 8.43 -1.21 14.04
CA LEU A 124 8.37 0.17 13.53
C LEU A 124 7.54 0.29 12.25
N SER A 125 7.23 -0.82 11.58
CA SER A 125 6.53 -0.82 10.29
C SER A 125 5.25 -1.68 10.34
N GLN A 126 4.07 -1.04 10.31
CA GLN A 126 2.76 -1.72 10.33
C GLN A 126 2.56 -2.71 9.18
N THR A 127 3.28 -2.54 8.07
CA THR A 127 3.21 -3.42 6.90
C THR A 127 4.62 -3.60 6.35
N SER A 128 5.42 -4.43 7.03
CA SER A 128 6.80 -4.74 6.61
C SER A 128 6.90 -6.10 5.94
N LYS A 129 7.73 -6.18 4.90
CA LYS A 129 8.15 -7.44 4.30
C LYS A 129 9.66 -7.57 4.41
N ILE A 130 10.10 -8.70 4.96
CA ILE A 130 11.52 -8.99 5.15
C ILE A 130 11.98 -9.92 4.03
N LEU A 131 13.07 -9.53 3.39
CA LEU A 131 13.83 -10.37 2.47
C LEU A 131 15.21 -10.59 3.08
N GLY A 132 15.67 -11.83 3.15
CA GLY A 132 16.95 -12.19 3.72
C GLY A 132 17.28 -13.64 3.41
N CYS A 133 18.54 -14.01 3.60
CA CYS A 133 18.95 -15.40 3.45
C CYS A 133 18.75 -16.13 4.78
N GLN A 134 18.03 -17.26 4.73
CA GLN A 134 17.80 -18.15 5.88
C GLN A 134 18.48 -19.50 5.68
#